data_AF-A0A837I7R7-F1
#
_entry.id   AF-A0A837I7R7-F1
#
_cell.length_a   1.000
_cell.length_b   1.000
_cell.length_c   1.000
_cell.angle_alpha   90.00
_cell.angle_beta   90.00
_cell.angle_gamma   90.00
#
_symmetry.space_group_name_H-M   'P 1'
#
loop_
_entity.id
_entity.type
_entity.pdbx_description
1 polymer ?
#
loop_
_entity_poly.entity_id
_entity_poly.type
_entity_poly.pdbx_seq_one_letter_code
_entity_poly.pdbx_strand_id
1 'polypeptide(L)'
;MKTAMINIKTDRIVKEEAQKLAAELGFSLSALVTASLKQFVRTREVQFSAAYRMTPYLEGIIKEVEKDIKAKKNLSPAFTNMKDMDAYLNAL
;
A
#
# COMPACT_ATOMS: atom_id res chain seq x y z
N MET A 1 -5.99 -0.19 -30.62
CA MET A 1 -5.93 0.75 -29.47
C MET A 1 -5.62 2.14 -30.03
N LYS A 2 -6.37 3.17 -29.65
CA LYS A 2 -6.01 4.56 -29.95
C LYS A 2 -5.10 5.05 -28.83
N THR A 3 -3.83 5.24 -29.14
CA THR A 3 -2.85 5.81 -28.20
C THR A 3 -2.77 7.31 -28.41
N ALA A 4 -2.64 8.05 -27.32
CA ALA A 4 -2.41 9.49 -27.34
C ALA A 4 -1.06 9.77 -26.67
N MET A 5 -0.30 10.72 -27.22
CA MET A 5 0.97 11.15 -26.63
C MET A 5 0.73 12.27 -25.63
N ILE A 6 1.40 12.19 -24.48
CA ILE A 6 1.38 13.23 -23.44
C ILE A 6 2.82 13.73 -23.28
N ASN A 7 3.06 15.00 -23.59
CA ASN A 7 4.34 15.67 -23.36
C ASN A 7 4.25 16.55 -22.11
N ILE A 8 5.10 16.28 -21.11
CA ILE A 8 5.13 16.98 -19.83
C ILE A 8 6.51 17.61 -19.65
N LYS A 9 6.53 18.91 -19.36
CA LYS A 9 7.74 19.61 -18.90
C LYS A 9 7.84 19.46 -17.38
N THR A 10 9.01 19.09 -16.90
CA THR A 10 9.30 18.97 -15.46
C THR A 10 10.79 19.22 -15.22
N ASP A 11 11.17 19.38 -13.97
CA ASP A 11 12.57 19.50 -13.58
C ASP A 11 13.35 18.20 -13.86
N ARG A 12 14.62 18.32 -14.29
CA ARG A 12 15.45 17.17 -14.65
C ARG A 12 15.71 16.26 -13.44
N ILE A 13 15.99 16.85 -12.28
CA ILE A 13 16.33 16.12 -11.06
C ILE A 13 15.09 15.34 -10.60
N VAL A 14 13.92 16.00 -10.56
CA VAL A 14 12.65 15.36 -10.20
C VAL A 14 12.32 14.19 -11.12
N LYS A 15 12.56 14.34 -12.43
CA LYS A 15 12.34 13.25 -13.40
C LYS A 15 13.25 12.03 -13.12
N GLU A 16 14.52 12.28 -12.87
CA GLU A 16 15.51 11.22 -12.60
C GLU A 16 15.19 10.48 -11.30
N GLU A 17 14.86 11.21 -10.23
CA GLU A 17 14.45 10.64 -8.95
C GLU A 17 13.18 9.80 -9.08
N ALA A 18 12.15 10.33 -9.74
CA ALA A 18 10.90 9.60 -9.96
C ALA A 18 11.11 8.33 -10.80
N GLN A 19 11.99 8.39 -11.81
CA GLN A 19 12.31 7.24 -12.64
C GLN A 19 13.07 6.16 -11.86
N LYS A 20 14.02 6.56 -11.01
CA LYS A 20 14.75 5.64 -10.14
C LYS A 20 13.81 4.95 -9.16
N LEU A 21 12.96 5.71 -8.47
CA LEU A 21 11.98 5.16 -7.54
C LEU A 21 11.00 4.20 -8.23
N ALA A 22 10.51 4.56 -9.41
CA ALA A 22 9.65 3.66 -10.18
C ALA A 22 10.35 2.33 -10.52
N ALA A 23 11.62 2.39 -10.93
CA ALA A 23 12.41 1.21 -11.26
C ALA A 23 12.70 0.33 -10.03
N GLU A 24 13.01 0.93 -8.88
CA GLU A 24 13.14 0.22 -7.60
C GLU A 24 11.86 -0.54 -7.22
N LEU A 25 10.70 0.01 -7.56
CA LEU A 25 9.39 -0.61 -7.35
C LEU A 25 8.96 -1.58 -8.48
N GLY A 26 9.81 -1.78 -9.51
CA GLY A 26 9.53 -2.70 -10.63
C GLY A 26 8.60 -2.14 -11.72
N PHE A 27 8.43 -0.82 -11.77
CA PHE A 27 7.57 -0.14 -12.74
C PHE A 27 8.35 0.82 -13.65
N SER A 28 7.84 1.06 -14.86
CA SER A 28 8.30 2.20 -15.66
C SER A 28 7.57 3.47 -15.22
N LEU A 29 8.24 4.63 -15.33
CA LEU A 29 7.62 5.93 -15.01
C LEU A 29 6.34 6.17 -15.84
N SER A 30 6.34 5.76 -17.12
CA SER A 30 5.17 5.89 -18.01
C SER A 30 3.98 5.03 -17.56
N ALA A 31 4.24 3.80 -17.09
CA ALA A 31 3.18 2.94 -16.54
C ALA A 31 2.55 3.57 -15.30
N LEU A 32 3.37 4.17 -14.43
CA LEU A 32 2.93 4.84 -13.21
C LEU A 32 2.08 6.07 -13.51
N VAL A 33 2.51 6.94 -14.44
CA VAL A 33 1.71 8.09 -14.90
C VAL A 33 0.37 7.64 -15.49
N THR A 34 0.38 6.59 -16.32
CA THR A 34 -0.84 6.04 -16.92
C THR A 34 -1.79 5.49 -15.86
N ALA A 35 -1.26 4.80 -14.84
CA ALA A 35 -2.05 4.29 -13.73
C ALA A 35 -2.65 5.44 -12.90
N SER A 36 -1.88 6.48 -12.61
CA SER A 36 -2.36 7.68 -11.91
C SER A 36 -3.48 8.39 -12.67
N LEU A 37 -3.37 8.52 -13.99
CA LEU A 37 -4.45 9.10 -14.81
C LEU A 37 -5.72 8.25 -14.78
N LYS A 38 -5.59 6.92 -14.86
CA LYS A 38 -6.73 6.00 -14.71
C LYS A 38 -7.37 6.13 -13.34
N GLN A 39 -6.56 6.23 -12.29
CA GLN A 39 -7.05 6.40 -10.93
C GLN A 39 -7.79 7.72 -10.78
N PHE A 40 -7.23 8.81 -11.27
CA PHE A 40 -7.86 10.13 -11.25
C PHE A 40 -9.25 10.12 -11.94
N VAL A 41 -9.36 9.49 -13.11
CA VAL A 41 -10.66 9.35 -13.80
C VAL A 41 -11.64 8.47 -13.01
N ARG A 42 -11.13 7.40 -12.38
CA ARG A 42 -11.95 6.45 -11.62
C ARG A 42 -12.52 7.07 -10.34
N THR A 43 -11.69 7.77 -9.57
CA THR A 43 -12.08 8.30 -8.25
C THR A 43 -12.63 9.72 -8.33
N ARG A 44 -12.34 10.45 -9.42
CA ARG A 44 -12.70 11.88 -9.59
C ARG A 44 -12.12 12.78 -8.50
N GLU A 45 -11.04 12.34 -7.87
CA GLU A 45 -10.32 13.09 -6.83
C GLU A 45 -8.82 12.96 -7.02
N VAL A 46 -8.08 13.96 -6.52
CA VAL A 46 -6.63 13.90 -6.40
C VAL A 46 -6.28 13.85 -4.92
N GLN A 47 -5.54 12.84 -4.51
CA GLN A 47 -5.06 12.72 -3.13
C GLN A 47 -3.62 13.23 -3.02
N PHE A 48 -3.42 14.24 -2.18
CA PHE A 48 -2.10 14.70 -1.77
C PHE A 48 -1.89 14.28 -0.31
N SER A 49 -0.81 13.56 -0.04
CA SER A 49 -0.43 13.18 1.32
C SER A 49 1.05 13.44 1.53
N ALA A 50 1.39 14.14 2.62
CA ALA A 50 2.77 14.45 2.97
C ALA A 50 3.51 13.24 3.58
N ALA A 51 2.78 12.25 4.08
CA ALA A 51 3.24 10.92 4.51
C ALA A 51 2.00 10.14 4.95
N TYR A 52 1.98 8.82 4.78
CA TYR A 52 0.96 7.98 5.41
C TYR A 52 1.06 8.12 6.94
N ARG A 53 0.13 8.88 7.54
CA ARG A 53 -0.12 8.82 8.97
C ARG A 53 -1.23 7.81 9.20
N MET A 54 -1.06 6.97 10.22
CA MET A 54 -2.14 6.09 10.66
C MET A 54 -3.35 6.95 11.02
N THR A 55 -4.55 6.47 10.69
CA THR A 55 -5.77 7.12 11.18
C THR A 55 -5.84 6.95 12.70
N PRO A 56 -6.49 7.86 13.44
CA PRO A 56 -6.69 7.68 14.89
C PRO A 56 -7.37 6.35 15.24
N TYR A 57 -8.22 5.85 14.33
CA TYR A 57 -8.84 4.53 14.44
C TYR A 57 -7.81 3.39 14.37
N LEU A 58 -6.93 3.40 13.36
CA LEU A 58 -5.89 2.39 13.21
C LEU A 58 -4.89 2.45 14.39
N GLU A 59 -4.52 3.64 14.85
CA GLU A 59 -3.69 3.79 16.05
C GLU A 59 -4.33 3.18 17.30
N GLY A 60 -5.67 3.30 17.42
CA GLY A 60 -6.44 2.68 18.49
C GLY A 60 -6.34 1.15 18.46
N ILE A 61 -6.56 0.54 17.29
CA ILE A 61 -6.46 -0.91 17.11
C ILE A 61 -5.05 -1.40 17.46
N ILE A 62 -4.01 -0.75 16.94
CA ILE A 62 -2.62 -1.16 17.20
C ILE A 62 -2.29 -1.09 18.70
N LYS A 63 -2.75 -0.06 19.41
CA LYS A 63 -2.56 0.04 20.87
C LYS A 63 -3.20 -1.10 21.65
N GLU A 64 -4.35 -1.60 21.21
CA GLU A 64 -5.02 -2.74 21.82
C GLU A 64 -4.24 -4.03 21.57
N VAL A 65 -3.86 -4.27 20.30
CA VAL A 65 -3.04 -5.42 19.90
C VAL A 65 -1.71 -5.47 20.66
N GLU A 66 -1.03 -4.33 20.83
CA GLU A 66 0.22 -4.27 21.60
C GLU A 66 0.04 -4.62 23.08
N LYS A 67 -1.09 -4.25 23.69
CA LYS A 67 -1.43 -4.63 25.07
C LYS A 67 -1.68 -6.12 25.16
N ASP A 68 -2.43 -6.67 24.21
CA ASP A 68 -2.76 -8.09 24.14
C ASP A 68 -1.52 -8.98 23.95
N ILE A 69 -0.60 -8.57 23.08
CA ILE A 69 0.70 -9.23 22.90
C ILE A 69 1.49 -9.23 24.21
N LYS A 70 1.61 -8.08 24.89
CA LYS A 70 2.32 -7.97 26.18
C LYS A 70 1.68 -8.82 27.27
N ALA A 71 0.34 -8.91 27.27
CA ALA A 71 -0.43 -9.68 28.24
C ALA A 71 -0.57 -11.17 27.86
N LYS A 72 -0.08 -11.58 26.69
CA LYS A 72 -0.33 -12.91 26.09
C LYS A 72 -1.81 -13.27 26.04
N LYS A 73 -2.67 -12.30 25.69
CA LYS A 73 -4.13 -12.44 25.56
C LYS A 73 -4.52 -12.31 24.09
N ASN A 74 -5.63 -12.94 23.69
CA ASN A 74 -6.18 -12.86 22.34
C ASN A 74 -5.19 -13.22 21.21
N LEU A 75 -4.23 -14.10 21.51
CA LEU A 75 -3.28 -14.61 20.53
C LEU A 75 -3.74 -15.99 20.05
N SER A 76 -3.66 -16.22 18.74
CA SER A 76 -3.76 -17.58 18.21
C SER A 76 -2.54 -18.40 18.66
N PRO A 77 -2.65 -19.74 18.70
CA PRO A 77 -1.46 -20.58 18.83
C PRO A 77 -0.52 -20.36 17.63
N ALA A 78 0.76 -20.69 17.81
CA ALA A 78 1.70 -20.73 16.71
C ALA A 78 1.49 -22.03 15.92
N PHE A 79 1.35 -21.93 14.61
CA PHE A 79 1.17 -23.08 13.73
C PHE A 79 2.49 -23.43 13.05
N THR A 80 2.82 -24.72 13.01
CA THR A 80 4.01 -25.24 12.32
C THR A 80 3.68 -25.85 10.96
N ASN A 81 2.39 -26.03 10.67
CA ASN A 81 1.90 -26.55 9.40
C ASN A 81 0.51 -25.96 9.07
N MET A 82 0.16 -26.00 7.79
CA MET A 82 -1.07 -25.43 7.25
C MET A 82 -2.34 -26.16 7.73
N LYS A 83 -2.29 -27.48 7.93
CA LYS A 83 -3.46 -28.27 8.36
C LYS A 83 -3.96 -27.86 9.74
N ASP A 84 -3.05 -27.63 10.67
CA ASP A 84 -3.39 -27.21 12.03
C ASP A 84 -3.95 -25.78 12.06
N MET A 85 -3.42 -24.90 11.20
CA MET A 85 -3.94 -23.55 11.02
C MET A 85 -5.37 -23.59 10.46
N ASP A 86 -5.60 -24.36 9.40
CA ASP A 86 -6.92 -24.47 8.77
C ASP A 86 -7.96 -25.06 9.73
N ALA A 87 -7.59 -26.09 10.50
CA ALA A 87 -8.46 -26.68 11.51
C ALA A 87 -8.84 -25.68 12.60
N TYR A 88 -7.89 -24.86 13.06
CA TYR A 88 -8.15 -23.82 14.05
C TYR A 88 -9.06 -22.72 13.49
N LEU A 89 -8.78 -22.20 12.30
CA LEU A 89 -9.56 -21.12 11.69
C LEU A 89 -11.00 -21.56 11.37
N ASN A 90 -11.21 -22.82 10.98
CA ASN A 90 -12.56 -23.37 10.76
C ASN A 90 -13.35 -23.59 12.06
N ALA A 91 -12.69 -23.59 13.21
CA ALA A 91 -13.30 -23.78 14.53
C ALA A 91 -13.54 -22.46 15.29
N LEU A 92 -13.08 -21.32 14.76
CA LEU A 92 -13.38 -19.97 15.26
C LEU A 92 -14.81 -19.55 14.90
#